data_AF-J8AQJ1-F1
#
_entry.id   AF-J8AQJ1-F1
#
_cell.length_a   1.000
_cell.length_b   1.000
_cell.length_c   1.000
_cell.angle_alpha   90.00
_cell.angle_beta   90.00
_cell.angle_gamma   90.00
#
_symmetry.space_group_name_H-M   'P 1'
#
loop_
_entity.id
_entity.type
_entity.pdbx_description
1 polymer ?
#
loop_
_entity_poly.entity_id
_entity_poly.type
_entity_poly.pdbx_seq_one_letter_code
_entity_poly.pdbx_strand_id
1 'polypeptide(L)' 'MKAIAIILILIGIFGILMGGMMFGDIGIAAIIGSLAALFSGIGFWKLDSQLKNISK' A
#
# COMPACT_ATOMS: atom_id res chain seq x y z
N MET A 1 -12.08 7.34 -2.97
CA MET A 1 -11.03 6.31 -2.82
C MET A 1 -9.85 6.75 -1.96
N LYS A 2 -9.71 8.06 -1.66
CA LYS A 2 -8.65 8.61 -0.82
C LYS A 2 -8.41 7.93 0.54
N ALA A 3 -9.47 7.57 1.28
CA ALA A 3 -9.33 6.88 2.57
C ALA A 3 -8.68 5.49 2.44
N ILE A 4 -9.12 4.70 1.45
CA ILE A 4 -8.58 3.37 1.14
C ILE A 4 -7.10 3.49 0.75
N ALA A 5 -6.75 4.49 -0.06
CA ALA A 5 -5.37 4.75 -0.46
C ALA A 5 -4.45 5.02 0.74
N ILE A 6 -4.89 5.86 1.69
CA ILE A 6 -4.11 6.19 2.90
C ILE A 6 -3.90 4.95 3.76
N ILE A 7 -4.96 4.16 3.99
CA ILE A 7 -4.88 2.94 4.82
C ILE A 7 -3.91 1.94 4.20
N LEU A 8 -4.00 1.69 2.89
CA LEU A 8 -3.11 0.78 2.17
C LEU A 8 -1.64 1.21 2.23
N ILE A 9 -1.36 2.51 2.09
CA ILE A 9 -0.01 3.05 2.19
C ILE A 9 0.55 2.84 3.60
N LEU A 10 -0.24 3.14 4.64
CA LEU A 10 0.18 2.95 6.03
C LEU A 10 0.45 1.47 6.32
N ILE A 11 -0.46 0.57 5.93
CA ILE A 11 -0.29 -0.88 6.09
C ILE A 11 0.97 -1.36 5.34
N GLY A 12 1.21 -0.89 4.12
CA GLY A 12 2.39 -1.24 3.35
C GLY A 12 3.70 -0.81 4.03
N ILE A 13 3.75 0.42 4.57
CA ILE A 13 4.94 0.90 5.29
C ILE A 13 5.18 0.08 6.56
N PHE A 14 4.14 -0.12 7.39
CA PHE A 14 4.27 -0.90 8.62
C PHE A 14 4.62 -2.36 8.34
N GLY A 15 4.04 -2.95 7.31
CA GLY A 15 4.30 -4.33 6.92
C GLY A 15 5.74 -4.54 6.42
N ILE A 16 6.33 -3.57 5.71
CA ILE A 16 7.76 -3.62 5.32
C ILE A 16 8.64 -3.56 6.57
N LEU A 17 8.35 -2.66 7.51
CA LEU A 17 9.11 -2.54 8.75
C LEU A 17 9.04 -3.83 9.59
N MET A 18 7.84 -4.38 9.76
CA MET A 18 7.63 -5.64 10.47
C MET A 18 8.28 -6.81 9.75
N GLY A 19 8.16 -6.89 8.42
CA GLY A 19 8.77 -7.94 7.61
C GLY A 19 10.30 -7.94 7.69
N GLY A 20 10.92 -6.76 7.84
CA GLY A 20 12.36 -6.63 8.10
C GLY A 20 12.80 -7.12 9.49
N MET A 21 11.89 -7.21 10.45
CA MET A 21 12.12 -7.77 11.79
C MET A 21 11.84 -9.29 11.85
N MET A 22 11.25 -9.87 10.80
CA MET A 22 10.93 -11.29 10.70
C MET A 22 12.02 -12.04 9.93
N PHE A 23 12.28 -13.29 10.28
CA PHE A 23 13.29 -14.13 9.64
C PHE A 23 12.67 -15.17 8.69
N GLY A 24 13.39 -15.47 7.62
CA GLY A 24 13.03 -16.54 6.67
C GLY A 24 11.94 -16.17 5.68
N ASP A 25 11.21 -17.19 5.26
CA ASP A 25 10.10 -17.13 4.31
C ASP A 25 8.94 -16.22 4.76
N ILE A 26 8.67 -16.18 6.06
CA ILE A 26 7.62 -15.33 6.64
C ILE A 26 7.93 -13.85 6.42
N GLY A 27 9.18 -13.43 6.62
CA GLY A 27 9.60 -12.03 6.40
C GLY A 27 9.49 -11.63 4.93
N ILE A 28 9.91 -12.53 4.02
CA ILE A 28 9.78 -12.31 2.58
C ILE A 28 8.30 -12.21 2.16
N ALA A 29 7.47 -13.13 2.63
CA ALA A 29 6.03 -13.12 2.35
C ALA A 29 5.36 -11.85 2.87
N ALA A 30 5.72 -11.41 4.09
CA ALA A 30 5.27 -10.15 4.66
C ALA A 30 5.68 -8.96 3.78
N ILE A 31 6.94 -8.87 3.38
CA ILE A 31 7.44 -7.78 2.51
C ILE A 31 6.70 -7.76 1.16
N ILE A 32 6.49 -8.92 0.52
CA ILE A 32 5.77 -9.00 -0.76
C ILE A 32 4.32 -8.51 -0.60
N GLY A 33 3.61 -8.97 0.43
CA GLY A 33 2.25 -8.52 0.72
C GLY A 33 2.19 -7.02 1.02
N SER A 34 3.19 -6.52 1.73
CA SER A 34 3.32 -5.11 2.10
C SER A 34 3.58 -4.22 0.88
N LEU A 35 4.43 -4.66 -0.04
CA LEU A 35 4.69 -3.97 -1.31
C LEU A 35 3.44 -3.95 -2.20
N ALA A 36 2.70 -5.06 -2.27
CA ALA A 36 1.44 -5.12 -2.99
C ALA A 36 0.41 -4.13 -2.41
N ALA A 37 0.31 -4.04 -1.09
CA ALA A 37 -0.56 -3.06 -0.41
C ALA A 37 -0.11 -1.62 -0.70
N LEU A 38 1.20 -1.33 -0.59
CA LEU A 38 1.77 0.00 -0.82
C LEU A 38 1.48 0.49 -2.24
N PHE A 39 1.79 -0.31 -3.26
CA PHE A 39 1.56 0.06 -4.66
C PHE A 39 0.08 0.16 -5.00
N SER A 40 -0.76 -0.70 -4.42
CA SER A 40 -2.22 -0.57 -4.55
C SER A 40 -2.71 0.76 -3.97
N GLY A 41 -2.22 1.16 -2.80
CA GLY A 41 -2.56 2.44 -2.18
C GLY A 41 -2.18 3.65 -3.03
N ILE A 42 -0.97 3.65 -3.61
CA ILE A 42 -0.52 4.70 -4.54
C ILE A 42 -1.42 4.73 -5.79
N GLY A 43 -1.78 3.56 -6.34
CA GLY A 43 -2.69 3.43 -7.47
C GLY A 43 -4.06 4.05 -7.19
N PHE A 44 -4.68 3.71 -6.04
CA PHE A 44 -5.96 4.28 -5.63
C PHE A 44 -5.90 5.80 -5.41
N TRP A 45 -4.78 6.33 -4.91
CA TRP A 45 -4.60 7.78 -4.76
C TRP A 45 -4.60 8.49 -6.12
N LYS A 46 -3.85 7.94 -7.09
CA LYS A 46 -3.78 8.49 -8.44
C LYS A 46 -5.15 8.42 -9.14
N LEU A 47 -5.85 7.30 -9.00
CA LEU A 47 -7.19 7.12 -9.55
C LEU A 47 -8.20 8.11 -8.95
N ASP A 48 -8.19 8.31 -7.63
CA ASP A 48 -9.05 9.30 -6.95
C ASP A 48 -8.86 10.70 -7.53
N SER A 49 -7.60 11.07 -7.79
CA SER A 49 -7.23 12.36 -8.36
C SER A 49 -7.70 12.50 -9.82
N GLN A 50 -7.54 11.45 -10.63
CA GLN A 50 -7.99 11.45 -12.02
C GLN A 50 -9.52 11.52 -12.12
N LEU A 51 -10.25 10.76 -11.30
CA LEU A 51 -11.71 10.79 -11.27
C LEU A 51 -12.23 12.17 -10.85
N LYS A 52 -11.59 12.81 -9.87
CA LYS A 52 -11.95 14.17 -9.46
C LYS A 52 -11.75 15.20 -10.57
N ASN A 53 -10.72 15.03 -11.41
CA ASN A 53 -10.48 15.89 -12.57
C ASN A 53 -11.46 15.65 -13.71
N ILE A 54 -11.89 14.40 -13.95
CA ILE A 54 -12.90 14.06 -14.97
C ILE A 54 -14.30 14.53 -14.56
N SER A 55 -14.61 14.50 -13.27
CA SER A 55 -15.91 14.92 -12.74
C SER A 55 -16.07 16.44 -12.60
N LYS A 56 -15.07 17.22 -13.01
CA LYS A 56 -15.05 18.69 -12.88
C LYS A 56 -15.22 19.34 -14.24
#